data_AF-A0A2T1HWX0-F1
#
_entry.id   AF-A0A2T1HWX0-F1
#
_cell.length_a   1.000
_cell.length_b   1.000
_cell.length_c   1.000
_cell.angle_alpha   90.00
_cell.angle_beta   90.00
_cell.angle_gamma   90.00
#
_symmetry.space_group_name_H-M   'P 1'
#
loop_
_entity.id
_entity.type
_entity.pdbx_description
1 polymer ?
#
loop_
_entity_poly.entity_id
_entity_poly.type
_entity_poly.pdbx_seq_one_letter_code
_entity_poly.pdbx_strand_id
1 'polypeptide(L)'
;MTCMNRRAFLALAAASACAGASAPVAAAAPIFRRGASIHNLMNWASVESADKSRFAWPPFAGEAHQTPDAILANLGKAGFDFIRLTIDPGPFLQFEGARRDALDDVLRANVMRLIQAGFGVIVDFHPVSQVPAYAPDLITARLDSPLFAAYGRMIGRTARLLRDLGLPRLALELMNEPQYGWDGASAARWQAMLVELHAQAQAVAPQLPIVLSGARGGDKDGLLALDPAPFRGSDVWWTFHYYAPHVFTHQGVRADQGDARFWRYLSNLPYPANSVDKAAVLEQVARNVDAEPGLSASQRGAALRGAKAAASAYLDSGFGRNAIWRDFRSVVDWTRRSGVDPKRILLGEFGVTRTYGPYRASDDGARARWLTDVRVEAEANGFAWALWAVTGYGGMALVERDDGVAFDPVQLRALGLRA
;
A
#
# COMPACT_ATOMS: atom_id res chain seq x y z
N MET A 1 -14.76 -65.42 53.07
CA MET A 1 -15.00 -64.15 53.78
C MET A 1 -13.66 -63.65 54.32
N THR A 2 -13.37 -62.36 54.04
CA THR A 2 -12.44 -61.43 54.75
C THR A 2 -10.96 -61.84 54.90
N CYS A 3 -9.98 -61.33 54.11
CA CYS A 3 -9.40 -59.95 54.03
C CYS A 3 -9.05 -59.36 55.41
N MET A 4 -7.95 -58.67 55.71
CA MET A 4 -6.76 -58.07 55.05
C MET A 4 -5.85 -57.64 56.26
N ASN A 5 -4.55 -57.29 56.21
CA ASN A 5 -3.86 -56.34 55.32
C ASN A 5 -2.32 -56.43 55.51
N ARG A 6 -1.55 -55.99 54.50
CA ARG A 6 -0.10 -56.25 54.29
C ARG A 6 0.77 -54.97 54.32
N ARG A 7 2.01 -55.15 54.84
CA ARG A 7 3.35 -54.63 54.40
C ARG A 7 3.65 -53.11 54.53
N ALA A 8 4.74 -52.64 55.15
CA ALA A 8 6.20 -52.87 55.01
C ALA A 8 6.79 -52.35 53.68
N PHE A 9 8.00 -51.74 53.56
CA PHE A 9 8.92 -50.91 54.36
C PHE A 9 10.09 -50.58 53.38
N LEU A 10 10.63 -49.34 53.35
CA LEU A 10 11.97 -48.88 52.83
C LEU A 10 12.34 -49.18 51.33
N ALA A 11 13.18 -48.45 50.59
CA ALA A 11 13.93 -47.19 50.66
C ALA A 11 14.61 -46.93 49.28
N LEU A 12 15.21 -45.74 49.13
CA LEU A 12 16.34 -45.33 48.25
C LEU A 12 16.09 -44.70 46.84
N ALA A 13 16.45 -43.41 46.81
CA ALA A 13 17.11 -42.54 45.81
C ALA A 13 17.18 -42.92 44.31
N ALA A 14 16.79 -41.96 43.46
CA ALA A 14 17.47 -41.64 42.20
C ALA A 14 17.13 -40.20 41.73
N ALA A 15 18.14 -39.52 41.20
CA ALA A 15 18.11 -38.15 40.71
C ALA A 15 17.54 -38.00 39.29
N SER A 16 17.25 -36.74 38.94
CA SER A 16 17.24 -36.19 37.58
C SER A 16 16.04 -36.51 36.67
N ALA A 17 15.10 -35.56 36.60
CA ALA A 17 14.57 -35.04 35.33
C ALA A 17 13.72 -33.79 35.60
N CYS A 18 14.34 -32.62 35.69
CA CYS A 18 13.64 -31.37 35.35
C CYS A 18 13.50 -31.34 33.83
N ALA A 19 12.56 -32.13 33.31
CA ALA A 19 12.09 -31.97 31.95
C ALA A 19 11.40 -30.60 31.89
N GLY A 20 12.04 -29.67 31.19
CA GLY A 20 11.45 -28.38 30.87
C GLY A 20 10.10 -28.61 30.20
N ALA A 21 9.04 -28.23 30.89
CA ALA A 21 7.75 -28.01 30.27
C ALA A 21 7.93 -26.78 29.37
N SER A 22 8.35 -27.00 28.13
CA SER A 22 8.12 -26.06 27.05
C SER A 22 6.61 -25.87 26.98
N ALA A 23 6.16 -24.70 27.42
CA ALA A 23 4.81 -24.25 27.17
C ALA A 23 4.52 -24.41 25.66
N PRO A 24 3.29 -24.79 25.28
CA PRO A 24 2.96 -24.90 23.87
C PRO A 24 3.18 -23.54 23.22
N VAL A 25 4.01 -23.48 22.17
CA VAL A 25 4.05 -22.34 21.26
C VAL A 25 2.74 -22.34 20.48
N ALA A 26 1.70 -21.76 21.09
CA ALA A 26 0.52 -21.30 20.39
C ALA A 26 0.56 -19.75 20.49
N ALA A 27 0.57 -18.97 19.41
CA ALA A 27 -0.15 -19.15 18.16
C ALA A 27 0.65 -18.65 16.95
N ALA A 28 0.41 -19.23 15.77
CA ALA A 28 0.67 -18.56 14.51
C ALA A 28 -0.21 -17.30 14.43
N ALA A 29 0.34 -16.16 14.86
CA ALA A 29 -0.27 -14.84 14.69
C ALA A 29 -0.03 -14.35 13.25
N PRO A 30 -0.98 -13.61 12.67
CA PRO A 30 -1.52 -13.97 11.36
C PRO A 30 -0.69 -13.46 10.19
N ILE A 31 -0.97 -14.04 9.02
CA ILE A 31 -0.68 -13.43 7.74
C ILE A 31 -1.26 -12.00 7.73
N PHE A 32 -0.56 -11.06 7.09
CA PHE A 32 -0.82 -9.62 6.94
C PHE A 32 -2.20 -9.14 7.46
N ARG A 33 -2.26 -8.26 8.47
CA ARG A 33 -3.52 -7.66 8.93
C ARG A 33 -3.51 -6.14 8.95
N ARG A 34 -2.51 -5.54 9.61
CA ARG A 34 -2.41 -4.10 9.84
C ARG A 34 -1.04 -3.62 9.43
N GLY A 35 -0.94 -3.09 8.23
CA GLY A 35 0.32 -2.70 7.62
C GLY A 35 0.47 -1.20 7.42
N ALA A 36 1.69 -0.82 7.09
CA ALA A 36 2.01 0.52 6.61
C ALA A 36 3.00 0.43 5.45
N SER A 37 2.89 1.37 4.51
CA SER A 37 3.78 1.44 3.36
C SER A 37 5.04 2.22 3.70
N ILE A 38 6.21 1.60 3.46
CA ILE A 38 7.50 2.30 3.48
C ILE A 38 7.90 2.57 2.04
N HIS A 39 7.88 3.85 1.68
CA HIS A 39 8.14 4.28 0.30
C HIS A 39 9.60 4.63 0.04
N ASN A 40 10.27 5.18 1.04
CA ASN A 40 11.52 5.91 0.82
C ASN A 40 12.76 5.01 0.69
N LEU A 41 12.76 3.81 1.28
CA LEU A 41 13.94 2.92 1.28
C LEU A 41 14.40 2.52 -0.13
N MET A 42 13.47 2.20 -1.03
CA MET A 42 13.79 1.65 -2.36
C MET A 42 12.89 2.17 -3.48
N ASN A 43 12.18 3.27 -3.25
CA ASN A 43 11.47 3.99 -4.29
C ASN A 43 12.07 5.38 -4.47
N TRP A 44 11.63 6.10 -5.50
CA TRP A 44 12.10 7.42 -5.88
C TRP A 44 13.61 7.45 -6.09
N ALA A 45 14.11 6.54 -6.92
CA ALA A 45 15.54 6.38 -7.15
C ALA A 45 16.20 7.68 -7.62
N SER A 46 17.46 7.85 -7.23
CA SER A 46 18.29 8.95 -7.72
C SER A 46 18.44 8.86 -9.25
N VAL A 47 18.29 9.99 -9.93
CA VAL A 47 18.52 10.15 -11.38
C VAL A 47 19.82 10.91 -11.63
N GLU A 48 20.49 10.65 -12.76
CA GLU A 48 21.72 11.34 -13.09
C GLU A 48 21.46 12.84 -13.27
N SER A 49 22.31 13.69 -12.67
CA SER A 49 22.14 15.15 -12.75
C SER A 49 22.33 15.70 -14.16
N ALA A 50 23.21 15.06 -14.94
CA ALA A 50 23.50 15.44 -16.32
C ALA A 50 22.49 14.86 -17.32
N ASP A 51 21.85 13.74 -16.99
CA ASP A 51 20.89 13.05 -17.86
C ASP A 51 19.74 12.45 -17.04
N LYS A 52 18.64 13.18 -16.93
CA LYS A 52 17.45 12.74 -16.20
C LYS A 52 16.71 11.57 -16.85
N SER A 53 17.16 11.08 -18.02
CA SER A 53 16.65 9.86 -18.64
C SER A 53 17.30 8.58 -18.10
N ARG A 54 18.18 8.70 -17.10
CA ARG A 54 18.91 7.57 -16.51
C ARG A 54 18.91 7.62 -14.99
N PHE A 55 18.79 6.46 -14.36
CA PHE A 55 19.03 6.31 -12.94
C PHE A 55 20.52 6.39 -12.61
N ALA A 56 20.85 7.09 -11.54
CA ALA A 56 22.20 7.19 -11.01
C ALA A 56 22.60 5.92 -10.25
N TRP A 57 23.91 5.71 -10.08
CA TRP A 57 24.46 4.64 -9.24
C TRP A 57 25.21 5.24 -8.04
N PRO A 58 24.96 4.78 -6.81
CA PRO A 58 23.86 3.89 -6.38
C PRO A 58 22.49 4.60 -6.43
N PRO A 59 21.40 3.91 -6.80
CA PRO A 59 20.09 4.56 -6.98
C PRO A 59 19.36 4.86 -5.66
N PHE A 60 19.64 4.11 -4.59
CA PHE A 60 18.99 4.23 -3.29
C PHE A 60 20.04 4.55 -2.20
N ALA A 61 20.51 5.78 -2.16
CA ALA A 61 21.57 6.19 -1.25
C ALA A 61 21.35 7.58 -0.64
N GLY A 62 21.93 7.81 0.53
CA GLY A 62 21.75 9.04 1.29
C GLY A 62 20.53 8.99 2.22
N GLU A 63 20.31 10.10 2.92
CA GLU A 63 19.34 10.22 4.01
C GLU A 63 17.89 9.96 3.58
N ALA A 64 17.52 10.39 2.36
CA ALA A 64 16.18 10.17 1.81
C ALA A 64 15.81 8.68 1.71
N HIS A 65 16.80 7.78 1.57
CA HIS A 65 16.61 6.34 1.46
C HIS A 65 16.86 5.59 2.78
N GLN A 66 16.71 6.26 3.91
CA GLN A 66 16.83 5.67 5.25
C GLN A 66 15.50 5.70 6.00
N THR A 67 15.24 4.65 6.77
CA THR A 67 14.16 4.65 7.77
C THR A 67 14.80 4.41 9.13
N PRO A 68 14.78 5.37 10.07
CA PRO A 68 15.36 5.17 11.41
C PRO A 68 14.78 3.96 12.15
N ASP A 69 15.60 3.24 12.91
CA ASP A 69 15.13 2.10 13.73
C ASP A 69 14.04 2.50 14.73
N ALA A 70 14.08 3.76 15.21
CA ALA A 70 13.05 4.30 16.08
C ALA A 70 11.66 4.32 15.41
N ILE A 71 11.58 4.57 14.10
CA ILE A 71 10.31 4.49 13.35
C ILE A 71 9.81 3.05 13.34
N LEU A 72 10.67 2.07 13.03
CA LEU A 72 10.30 0.66 13.04
C LEU A 72 9.82 0.20 14.43
N ALA A 73 10.54 0.60 15.49
CA ALA A 73 10.13 0.31 16.86
C ALA A 73 8.78 0.94 17.20
N ASN A 74 8.52 2.17 16.76
CA ASN A 74 7.26 2.86 16.98
C ASN A 74 6.11 2.20 16.20
N LEU A 75 6.33 1.71 14.98
CA LEU A 75 5.33 0.94 14.22
C LEU A 75 4.92 -0.33 14.98
N GLY A 76 5.88 -1.09 15.48
CA GLY A 76 5.61 -2.29 16.29
C GLY A 76 4.85 -1.96 17.58
N LYS A 77 5.24 -0.87 18.28
CA LYS A 77 4.54 -0.38 19.46
C LYS A 77 3.12 0.10 19.16
N ALA A 78 2.88 0.76 18.03
CA ALA A 78 1.53 1.18 17.62
C ALA A 78 0.62 -0.03 17.34
N GLY A 79 1.19 -1.13 16.85
CA GLY A 79 0.49 -2.39 16.58
C GLY A 79 0.39 -2.76 15.10
N PHE A 80 1.27 -2.21 14.25
CA PHE A 80 1.45 -2.69 12.88
C PHE A 80 2.14 -4.07 12.90
N ASP A 81 1.74 -4.96 11.98
CA ASP A 81 2.27 -6.32 11.88
C ASP A 81 2.93 -6.63 10.53
N PHE A 82 2.80 -5.77 9.52
CA PHE A 82 3.55 -5.89 8.27
C PHE A 82 3.92 -4.56 7.64
N ILE A 83 4.92 -4.61 6.75
CA ILE A 83 5.33 -3.49 5.91
C ILE A 83 5.08 -3.83 4.45
N ARG A 84 4.41 -2.93 3.74
CA ARG A 84 4.40 -2.93 2.27
C ARG A 84 5.59 -2.10 1.80
N LEU A 85 6.67 -2.77 1.42
CA LEU A 85 7.92 -2.14 0.98
C LEU A 85 7.79 -1.85 -0.52
N THR A 86 7.57 -0.59 -0.87
CA THR A 86 7.45 -0.21 -2.28
C THR A 86 8.83 -0.06 -2.90
N ILE A 87 8.97 -0.47 -4.15
CA ILE A 87 10.25 -0.51 -4.87
C ILE A 87 10.07 0.09 -6.26
N ASP A 88 10.91 1.05 -6.64
CA ASP A 88 11.01 1.50 -8.02
C ASP A 88 11.62 0.34 -8.86
N PRO A 89 10.88 -0.24 -9.83
CA PRO A 89 11.41 -1.29 -10.70
C PRO A 89 12.40 -0.74 -11.74
N GLY A 90 12.44 0.57 -11.98
CA GLY A 90 13.27 1.21 -12.98
C GLY A 90 14.76 0.87 -12.86
N PRO A 91 15.40 1.05 -11.70
CA PRO A 91 16.79 0.63 -11.49
C PRO A 91 17.02 -0.88 -11.72
N PHE A 92 16.04 -1.71 -11.38
CA PHE A 92 16.10 -3.18 -11.56
C PHE A 92 15.99 -3.59 -13.03
N LEU A 93 15.38 -2.74 -13.87
CA LEU A 93 15.32 -2.87 -15.33
C LEU A 93 16.52 -2.25 -16.04
N GLN A 94 17.12 -1.19 -15.46
CA GLN A 94 18.23 -0.45 -16.07
C GLN A 94 19.59 -1.12 -15.84
N PHE A 95 19.86 -1.60 -14.63
CA PHE A 95 21.18 -2.12 -14.29
C PHE A 95 21.30 -3.61 -14.57
N GLU A 96 22.49 -4.03 -14.99
CA GLU A 96 22.85 -5.41 -15.31
C GLU A 96 24.14 -5.83 -14.55
N GLY A 97 24.47 -7.13 -14.60
CA GLY A 97 25.69 -7.69 -14.00
C GLY A 97 25.84 -7.35 -12.52
N ALA A 98 27.08 -7.00 -12.11
CA ALA A 98 27.41 -6.71 -10.71
C ALA A 98 26.56 -5.59 -10.08
N ARG A 99 26.09 -4.61 -10.86
CA ARG A 99 25.20 -3.56 -10.35
C ARG A 99 23.80 -4.10 -10.08
N ARG A 100 23.29 -5.00 -10.94
CA ARG A 100 22.02 -5.68 -10.69
C ARG A 100 22.11 -6.60 -9.47
N ASP A 101 23.22 -7.33 -9.31
CA ASP A 101 23.46 -8.20 -8.16
C ASP A 101 23.48 -7.39 -6.85
N ALA A 102 24.21 -6.26 -6.84
CA ALA A 102 24.24 -5.36 -5.68
C ALA A 102 22.85 -4.79 -5.33
N LEU A 103 21.95 -4.57 -6.30
CA LEU A 103 20.56 -4.18 -6.00
C LEU A 103 19.76 -5.31 -5.32
N ASP A 104 19.99 -6.56 -5.70
CA ASP A 104 19.39 -7.71 -5.01
C ASP A 104 19.89 -7.81 -3.56
N ASP A 105 21.16 -7.48 -3.31
CA ASP A 105 21.71 -7.45 -1.96
C ASP A 105 21.10 -6.34 -1.10
N VAL A 106 20.84 -5.16 -1.67
CA VAL A 106 20.12 -4.08 -0.98
C VAL A 106 18.69 -4.51 -0.64
N LEU A 107 17.98 -5.12 -1.60
CA LEU A 107 16.62 -5.65 -1.36
C LEU A 107 16.62 -6.71 -0.25
N ARG A 108 17.56 -7.67 -0.31
CA ARG A 108 17.76 -8.70 0.71
C ARG A 108 17.96 -8.08 2.08
N ALA A 109 18.89 -7.12 2.21
CA ALA A 109 19.18 -6.46 3.47
C ALA A 109 17.96 -5.73 4.06
N ASN A 110 17.21 -5.00 3.22
CA ASN A 110 15.99 -4.32 3.66
C ASN A 110 14.89 -5.29 4.12
N VAL A 111 14.61 -6.34 3.34
CA VAL A 111 13.62 -7.37 3.72
C VAL A 111 14.02 -8.05 5.04
N MET A 112 15.29 -8.47 5.17
CA MET A 112 15.78 -9.10 6.40
C MET A 112 15.64 -8.17 7.60
N ARG A 113 16.01 -6.89 7.45
CA ARG A 113 15.89 -5.89 8.52
C ARG A 113 14.45 -5.71 9.00
N LEU A 114 13.49 -5.61 8.07
CA LEU A 114 12.07 -5.46 8.42
C LEU A 114 11.50 -6.71 9.10
N ILE A 115 11.86 -7.90 8.61
CA ILE A 115 11.47 -9.18 9.25
C ILE A 115 12.07 -9.30 10.66
N GLN A 116 13.34 -8.93 10.84
CA GLN A 116 14.02 -8.93 12.14
C GLN A 116 13.41 -7.92 13.12
N ALA A 117 12.87 -6.80 12.62
CA ALA A 117 12.09 -5.84 13.40
C ALA A 117 10.69 -6.36 13.79
N GLY A 118 10.30 -7.56 13.36
CA GLY A 118 9.09 -8.26 13.77
C GLY A 118 7.95 -8.26 12.76
N PHE A 119 8.10 -7.54 11.64
CA PHE A 119 7.06 -7.39 10.62
C PHE A 119 6.99 -8.58 9.66
N GLY A 120 5.83 -8.80 9.04
CA GLY A 120 5.77 -9.39 7.70
C GLY A 120 6.18 -8.37 6.63
N VAL A 121 6.54 -8.82 5.43
CA VAL A 121 6.91 -7.92 4.33
C VAL A 121 6.17 -8.30 3.06
N ILE A 122 5.52 -7.32 2.45
CA ILE A 122 5.06 -7.38 1.06
C ILE A 122 6.05 -6.55 0.24
N VAL A 123 6.81 -7.21 -0.62
CA VAL A 123 7.68 -6.54 -1.59
C VAL A 123 6.79 -6.09 -2.75
N ASP A 124 6.65 -4.79 -2.94
CA ASP A 124 5.76 -4.19 -3.93
C ASP A 124 6.54 -3.48 -5.01
N PHE A 125 6.46 -3.96 -6.25
CA PHE A 125 7.00 -3.21 -7.37
C PHE A 125 6.07 -2.06 -7.71
N HIS A 126 6.59 -0.86 -7.55
CA HIS A 126 5.84 0.37 -7.49
C HIS A 126 6.40 1.40 -8.48
N PRO A 127 6.10 1.22 -9.78
CA PRO A 127 6.71 2.03 -10.83
C PRO A 127 6.39 3.52 -10.71
N VAL A 128 7.42 4.32 -10.95
CA VAL A 128 7.36 5.78 -10.99
C VAL A 128 7.85 6.28 -12.35
N SER A 129 7.49 7.51 -12.71
CA SER A 129 7.81 8.08 -14.03
C SER A 129 9.05 8.98 -14.03
N GLN A 130 9.96 8.86 -13.04
CA GLN A 130 11.17 9.69 -12.98
C GLN A 130 12.06 9.52 -14.22
N VAL A 131 12.25 8.28 -14.64
CA VAL A 131 12.91 7.94 -15.91
C VAL A 131 11.84 7.48 -16.90
N PRO A 132 11.54 8.25 -17.96
CA PRO A 132 10.43 7.97 -18.86
C PRO A 132 10.48 6.58 -19.52
N ALA A 133 11.68 6.05 -19.77
CA ALA A 133 11.86 4.73 -20.41
C ALA A 133 11.29 3.56 -19.59
N TYR A 134 11.07 3.76 -18.29
CA TYR A 134 10.55 2.74 -17.36
C TYR A 134 9.20 3.14 -16.74
N ALA A 135 8.51 4.10 -17.34
CA ALA A 135 7.21 4.56 -16.86
C ALA A 135 6.16 3.43 -16.88
N PRO A 136 5.21 3.41 -15.92
CA PRO A 136 4.24 2.32 -15.76
C PRO A 136 3.35 2.11 -16.99
N ASP A 137 3.03 3.18 -17.72
CA ASP A 137 2.24 3.13 -18.95
C ASP A 137 2.99 2.41 -20.09
N LEU A 138 4.31 2.59 -20.17
CA LEU A 138 5.14 1.88 -21.14
C LEU A 138 5.33 0.40 -20.77
N ILE A 139 5.52 0.09 -19.48
CA ILE A 139 5.63 -1.30 -19.00
C ILE A 139 4.35 -2.08 -19.34
N THR A 140 3.19 -1.44 -19.22
CA THR A 140 1.86 -2.07 -19.42
C THR A 140 1.23 -1.79 -20.79
N ALA A 141 1.97 -1.19 -21.71
CA ALA A 141 1.44 -0.80 -23.02
C ALA A 141 1.03 -2.02 -23.87
N ARG A 142 1.89 -3.05 -23.93
CA ARG A 142 1.70 -4.25 -24.77
C ARG A 142 2.34 -5.50 -24.18
N LEU A 143 1.64 -6.63 -24.30
CA LEU A 143 2.06 -7.93 -23.79
C LEU A 143 3.35 -8.44 -24.45
N ASP A 144 3.54 -8.12 -25.74
CA ASP A 144 4.69 -8.54 -26.55
C ASP A 144 5.84 -7.51 -26.54
N SER A 145 5.77 -6.47 -25.70
CA SER A 145 6.83 -5.46 -25.68
C SER A 145 8.13 -6.00 -25.03
N PRO A 146 9.30 -5.59 -25.53
CA PRO A 146 10.59 -5.95 -24.90
C PRO A 146 10.68 -5.50 -23.43
N LEU A 147 10.08 -4.35 -23.11
CA LEU A 147 10.06 -3.80 -21.75
C LEU A 147 9.21 -4.66 -20.80
N PHE A 148 8.00 -5.07 -21.22
CA PHE A 148 7.18 -5.99 -20.42
C PHE A 148 7.88 -7.35 -20.24
N ALA A 149 8.51 -7.89 -21.30
CA ALA A 149 9.28 -9.13 -21.19
C ALA A 149 10.47 -8.98 -20.21
N ALA A 150 11.14 -7.82 -20.18
CA ALA A 150 12.19 -7.53 -19.20
C ALA A 150 11.62 -7.44 -17.78
N TYR A 151 10.46 -6.81 -17.61
CA TYR A 151 9.74 -6.76 -16.34
C TYR A 151 9.38 -8.16 -15.84
N GLY A 152 8.85 -9.04 -16.69
CA GLY A 152 8.58 -10.44 -16.34
C GLY A 152 9.83 -11.20 -15.86
N ARG A 153 10.97 -11.04 -16.55
CA ARG A 153 12.25 -11.62 -16.10
C ARG A 153 12.71 -11.06 -14.75
N MET A 154 12.51 -9.77 -14.52
CA MET A 154 12.80 -9.11 -13.24
C MET A 154 11.92 -9.68 -12.11
N ILE A 155 10.62 -9.89 -12.36
CA ILE A 155 9.69 -10.56 -11.43
C ILE A 155 10.21 -11.96 -11.09
N GLY A 156 10.53 -12.79 -12.08
CA GLY A 156 11.06 -14.14 -11.85
C GLY A 156 12.37 -14.12 -11.04
N ARG A 157 13.29 -13.20 -11.35
CA ARG A 157 14.55 -13.05 -10.59
C ARG A 157 14.28 -12.67 -9.13
N THR A 158 13.36 -11.74 -8.89
CA THR A 158 13.00 -11.28 -7.54
C THR A 158 12.27 -12.37 -6.75
N ALA A 159 11.34 -13.09 -7.38
CA ALA A 159 10.65 -14.22 -6.77
C ALA A 159 11.64 -15.31 -6.32
N ARG A 160 12.67 -15.61 -7.12
CA ARG A 160 13.77 -16.51 -6.74
C ARG A 160 14.54 -15.99 -5.54
N LEU A 161 14.93 -14.72 -5.53
CA LEU A 161 15.61 -14.08 -4.40
C LEU A 161 14.80 -14.25 -3.11
N LEU A 162 13.51 -13.88 -3.14
CA LEU A 162 12.63 -13.94 -1.97
C LEU A 162 12.40 -15.37 -1.48
N ARG A 163 12.26 -16.34 -2.39
CA ARG A 163 12.21 -17.77 -2.05
C ARG A 163 13.49 -18.21 -1.34
N ASP A 164 14.66 -17.81 -1.84
CA ASP A 164 15.96 -18.24 -1.30
C ASP A 164 16.25 -17.65 0.08
N LEU A 165 15.58 -16.55 0.47
CA LEU A 165 15.63 -16.05 1.84
C LEU A 165 14.95 -17.02 2.82
N GLY A 166 13.97 -17.81 2.38
CA GLY A 166 13.26 -18.79 3.21
C GLY A 166 12.57 -18.18 4.44
N LEU A 167 12.27 -16.87 4.41
CA LEU A 167 11.72 -16.14 5.55
C LEU A 167 10.20 -16.33 5.64
N PRO A 168 9.65 -16.51 6.85
CA PRO A 168 8.20 -16.53 7.03
C PRO A 168 7.60 -15.13 6.81
N ARG A 169 6.33 -15.07 6.40
CA ARG A 169 5.54 -13.81 6.25
C ARG A 169 6.10 -12.86 5.19
N LEU A 170 6.47 -13.40 4.04
CA LEU A 170 6.95 -12.67 2.86
C LEU A 170 5.98 -12.88 1.70
N ALA A 171 5.71 -11.82 0.93
CA ALA A 171 4.95 -11.89 -0.32
C ALA A 171 5.54 -10.95 -1.37
N LEU A 172 5.20 -11.19 -2.64
CA LEU A 172 5.58 -10.35 -3.76
C LEU A 172 4.32 -9.79 -4.43
N GLU A 173 4.15 -8.48 -4.41
CA GLU A 173 3.18 -7.76 -5.21
C GLU A 173 3.77 -7.42 -6.58
N LEU A 174 3.12 -7.92 -7.63
CA LEU A 174 3.70 -7.92 -8.97
C LEU A 174 3.80 -6.52 -9.57
N MET A 175 2.83 -5.66 -9.29
CA MET A 175 2.81 -4.28 -9.76
C MET A 175 1.74 -3.47 -9.03
N ASN A 176 2.17 -2.34 -8.48
CA ASN A 176 1.32 -1.26 -8.02
C ASN A 176 0.67 -0.52 -9.19
N GLU A 177 -0.61 -0.17 -9.04
CA GLU A 177 -1.36 0.75 -9.92
C GLU A 177 -1.06 0.59 -11.42
N PRO A 178 -1.33 -0.60 -12.01
CA PRO A 178 -1.18 -0.82 -13.43
C PRO A 178 -2.03 0.17 -14.23
N GLN A 179 -1.45 0.71 -15.29
CA GLN A 179 -2.12 1.70 -16.12
C GLN A 179 -3.19 1.06 -17.00
N TYR A 180 -4.12 1.90 -17.48
CA TYR A 180 -5.27 1.51 -18.29
C TYR A 180 -6.29 0.62 -17.54
N GLY A 181 -7.28 0.06 -18.25
CA GLY A 181 -8.33 -0.80 -17.67
C GLY A 181 -9.70 -0.14 -17.54
N TRP A 182 -9.86 1.13 -17.92
CA TRP A 182 -11.16 1.80 -17.92
C TRP A 182 -12.09 1.31 -19.02
N ASP A 183 -11.56 0.63 -20.04
CA ASP A 183 -12.29 -0.08 -21.08
C ASP A 183 -12.00 -1.60 -21.02
N GLY A 184 -12.91 -2.40 -21.56
CA GLY A 184 -12.81 -3.86 -21.50
C GLY A 184 -11.59 -4.44 -22.23
N ALA A 185 -11.12 -3.81 -23.30
CA ALA A 185 -9.98 -4.32 -24.06
C ALA A 185 -8.66 -4.11 -23.29
N SER A 186 -8.46 -2.93 -22.69
CA SER A 186 -7.29 -2.69 -21.86
C SER A 186 -7.32 -3.46 -20.52
N ALA A 187 -8.50 -3.70 -19.95
CA ALA A 187 -8.64 -4.58 -18.78
C ALA A 187 -8.27 -6.04 -19.11
N ALA A 188 -8.73 -6.57 -20.26
CA ALA A 188 -8.35 -7.92 -20.70
C ALA A 188 -6.85 -8.04 -21.01
N ARG A 189 -6.22 -6.97 -21.55
CA ARG A 189 -4.77 -6.91 -21.71
C ARG A 189 -4.05 -7.03 -20.37
N TRP A 190 -4.49 -6.27 -19.36
CA TRP A 190 -3.89 -6.36 -18.02
C TRP A 190 -4.05 -7.76 -17.41
N GLN A 191 -5.22 -8.39 -17.54
CA GLN A 191 -5.43 -9.78 -17.11
C GLN A 191 -4.39 -10.72 -17.75
N ALA A 192 -4.16 -10.64 -19.06
CA ALA A 192 -3.18 -11.48 -19.76
C ALA A 192 -1.74 -11.21 -19.28
N MET A 193 -1.39 -9.95 -19.06
CA MET A 193 -0.10 -9.57 -18.48
C MET A 193 0.08 -10.15 -17.08
N LEU A 194 -0.93 -10.05 -16.23
CA LEU A 194 -0.90 -10.55 -14.86
C LEU A 194 -0.69 -12.07 -14.82
N VAL A 195 -1.31 -12.81 -15.73
CA VAL A 195 -1.09 -14.26 -15.92
C VAL A 195 0.37 -14.56 -16.26
N GLU A 196 0.97 -13.82 -17.20
CA GLU A 196 2.37 -13.98 -17.59
C GLU A 196 3.32 -13.67 -16.42
N LEU A 197 3.13 -12.54 -15.73
CA LEU A 197 3.96 -12.16 -14.58
C LEU A 197 3.87 -13.17 -13.44
N HIS A 198 2.65 -13.65 -13.14
CA HIS A 198 2.44 -14.71 -12.16
C HIS A 198 3.16 -16.00 -12.56
N ALA A 199 3.10 -16.40 -13.83
CA ALA A 199 3.79 -17.59 -14.34
C ALA A 199 5.32 -17.46 -14.17
N GLN A 200 5.90 -16.29 -14.44
CA GLN A 200 7.33 -16.02 -14.23
C GLN A 200 7.75 -16.21 -12.76
N ALA A 201 6.92 -15.76 -11.81
CA ALA A 201 7.17 -15.95 -10.38
C ALA A 201 7.00 -17.43 -9.96
N GLN A 202 5.88 -18.05 -10.35
CA GLN A 202 5.54 -19.43 -9.95
C GLN A 202 6.49 -20.49 -10.52
N ALA A 203 7.05 -20.27 -11.71
CA ALA A 203 8.02 -21.16 -12.32
C ALA A 203 9.27 -21.38 -11.44
N VAL A 204 9.59 -20.42 -10.57
CA VAL A 204 10.79 -20.46 -9.73
C VAL A 204 10.45 -20.49 -8.24
N ALA A 205 9.31 -19.97 -7.82
CA ALA A 205 8.90 -19.85 -6.42
C ALA A 205 7.41 -20.19 -6.23
N PRO A 206 6.99 -21.45 -6.47
CA PRO A 206 5.57 -21.83 -6.49
C PRO A 206 4.86 -21.68 -5.13
N GLN A 207 5.62 -21.64 -4.04
CA GLN A 207 5.09 -21.46 -2.67
C GLN A 207 5.15 -20.01 -2.18
N LEU A 208 5.75 -19.08 -2.94
CA LEU A 208 5.81 -17.68 -2.55
C LEU A 208 4.42 -17.05 -2.73
N PRO A 209 3.82 -16.46 -1.69
CA PRO A 209 2.58 -15.73 -1.82
C PRO A 209 2.72 -14.56 -2.80
N ILE A 210 1.82 -14.47 -3.76
CA ILE A 210 1.80 -13.40 -4.78
C ILE A 210 0.60 -12.49 -4.54
N VAL A 211 0.81 -11.19 -4.49
CA VAL A 211 -0.25 -10.18 -4.41
C VAL A 211 -0.52 -9.64 -5.81
N LEU A 212 -1.80 -9.66 -6.21
CA LEU A 212 -2.26 -9.31 -7.55
C LEU A 212 -3.19 -8.10 -7.50
N SER A 213 -2.82 -7.02 -8.21
CA SER A 213 -3.66 -5.84 -8.39
C SER A 213 -4.54 -5.96 -9.63
N GLY A 214 -5.78 -5.49 -9.52
CA GLY A 214 -6.64 -5.21 -10.66
C GLY A 214 -6.12 -4.09 -11.56
N ALA A 215 -6.75 -3.91 -12.72
CA ALA A 215 -6.47 -2.79 -13.62
C ALA A 215 -6.91 -1.44 -13.00
N ARG A 216 -7.02 -0.37 -13.81
CA ARG A 216 -7.55 0.94 -13.39
C ARG A 216 -6.80 1.56 -12.23
N GLY A 217 -5.47 1.49 -12.26
CA GLY A 217 -4.66 1.97 -11.14
C GLY A 217 -4.97 1.23 -9.83
N GLY A 218 -5.34 -0.06 -9.90
CA GLY A 218 -5.62 -0.86 -8.71
C GLY A 218 -6.89 -0.45 -7.94
N ASP A 219 -7.82 0.29 -8.56
CA ASP A 219 -9.09 0.60 -7.91
C ASP A 219 -9.96 -0.66 -7.68
N LYS A 220 -11.00 -0.51 -6.87
CA LYS A 220 -11.93 -1.63 -6.59
C LYS A 220 -12.53 -2.20 -7.87
N ASP A 221 -12.88 -1.37 -8.87
CA ASP A 221 -13.54 -1.83 -10.09
C ASP A 221 -12.59 -2.63 -10.98
N GLY A 222 -11.29 -2.28 -10.96
CA GLY A 222 -10.21 -3.06 -11.54
C GLY A 222 -10.09 -4.45 -10.91
N LEU A 223 -10.20 -4.55 -9.59
CA LEU A 223 -10.25 -5.85 -8.89
C LEU A 223 -11.51 -6.65 -9.28
N LEU A 224 -12.68 -6.00 -9.30
CA LEU A 224 -13.94 -6.66 -9.66
C LEU A 224 -13.94 -7.24 -11.09
N ALA A 225 -13.12 -6.67 -11.98
CA ALA A 225 -12.98 -7.10 -13.37
C ALA A 225 -11.99 -8.27 -13.58
N LEU A 226 -11.19 -8.63 -12.57
CA LEU A 226 -10.23 -9.74 -12.69
C LEU A 226 -10.93 -11.10 -12.75
N ASP A 227 -10.42 -11.99 -13.60
CA ASP A 227 -10.74 -13.41 -13.59
C ASP A 227 -9.72 -14.16 -12.70
N PRO A 228 -10.17 -14.76 -11.58
CA PRO A 228 -9.30 -15.50 -10.68
C PRO A 228 -8.92 -16.89 -11.20
N ALA A 229 -9.61 -17.42 -12.22
CA ALA A 229 -9.46 -18.81 -12.65
C ALA A 229 -8.02 -19.22 -13.02
N PRO A 230 -7.22 -18.39 -13.74
CA PRO A 230 -5.84 -18.73 -14.10
C PRO A 230 -4.88 -18.89 -12.91
N PHE A 231 -5.26 -18.38 -11.74
CA PHE A 231 -4.41 -18.35 -10.55
C PHE A 231 -4.84 -19.38 -9.50
N ARG A 232 -5.79 -20.25 -9.81
CA ARG A 232 -6.22 -21.31 -8.89
C ARG A 232 -5.08 -22.30 -8.64
N GLY A 233 -4.86 -22.64 -7.38
CA GLY A 233 -3.83 -23.60 -6.96
C GLY A 233 -2.49 -22.98 -6.55
N SER A 234 -2.31 -21.66 -6.69
CA SER A 234 -1.19 -20.91 -6.10
C SER A 234 -1.64 -20.13 -4.86
N ASP A 235 -0.67 -19.67 -4.06
CA ASP A 235 -0.93 -18.82 -2.89
C ASP A 235 -1.06 -17.35 -3.35
N VAL A 236 -2.30 -16.90 -3.52
CA VAL A 236 -2.60 -15.57 -4.06
C VAL A 236 -3.38 -14.70 -3.07
N TRP A 237 -2.92 -13.46 -2.99
CA TRP A 237 -3.62 -12.32 -2.39
C TRP A 237 -4.11 -11.39 -3.49
N TRP A 238 -5.24 -10.72 -3.24
CA TRP A 238 -5.81 -9.77 -4.18
C TRP A 238 -5.84 -8.40 -3.53
N THR A 239 -5.35 -7.39 -4.24
CA THR A 239 -5.27 -6.03 -3.71
C THR A 239 -6.15 -5.06 -4.46
N PHE A 240 -6.68 -4.08 -3.73
CA PHE A 240 -7.25 -2.86 -4.29
C PHE A 240 -6.86 -1.67 -3.41
N HIS A 241 -6.86 -0.48 -4.00
CA HIS A 241 -6.62 0.78 -3.32
C HIS A 241 -7.93 1.54 -3.12
N TYR A 242 -8.01 2.31 -2.04
CA TYR A 242 -9.22 3.08 -1.72
C TYR A 242 -8.89 4.50 -1.27
N TYR A 243 -9.13 5.44 -2.19
CA TYR A 243 -9.00 6.87 -1.95
C TYR A 243 -10.31 7.62 -2.25
N ALA A 244 -11.42 6.89 -2.40
CA ALA A 244 -12.67 7.51 -2.79
C ALA A 244 -13.27 8.38 -1.66
N PRO A 245 -13.76 9.60 -1.98
CA PRO A 245 -13.57 10.32 -3.24
C PRO A 245 -12.22 11.02 -3.25
N HIS A 246 -11.47 10.95 -4.36
CA HIS A 246 -10.15 11.57 -4.47
C HIS A 246 -10.16 13.06 -4.15
N VAL A 247 -11.24 13.76 -4.50
CA VAL A 247 -11.42 15.19 -4.17
C VAL A 247 -11.36 15.46 -2.66
N PHE A 248 -11.86 14.55 -1.82
CA PHE A 248 -11.76 14.67 -0.37
C PHE A 248 -10.40 14.18 0.16
N THR A 249 -9.91 13.04 -0.33
CA THR A 249 -8.68 12.43 0.22
C THR A 249 -7.41 13.18 -0.20
N HIS A 250 -7.43 13.87 -1.34
CA HIS A 250 -6.27 14.55 -1.93
C HIS A 250 -6.39 16.09 -1.89
N GLN A 251 -7.36 16.65 -1.19
CA GLN A 251 -7.48 18.10 -1.04
C GLN A 251 -6.15 18.72 -0.55
N GLY A 252 -5.76 19.84 -1.16
CA GLY A 252 -4.51 20.54 -0.89
C GLY A 252 -3.27 19.97 -1.57
N VAL A 253 -3.36 18.84 -2.28
CA VAL A 253 -2.21 18.25 -3.01
C VAL A 253 -1.87 19.10 -4.22
N ARG A 254 -0.58 19.47 -4.34
CA ARG A 254 -0.03 20.12 -5.52
C ARG A 254 0.47 19.06 -6.51
N ALA A 255 -0.40 18.67 -7.43
CA ALA A 255 -0.06 17.85 -8.58
C ALA A 255 -0.06 18.70 -9.85
N ASP A 256 0.90 18.48 -10.75
CA ASP A 256 1.00 19.22 -12.02
C ASP A 256 0.38 18.48 -13.22
N GLN A 257 -0.01 17.23 -13.02
CA GLN A 257 -0.54 16.35 -14.07
C GLN A 257 -2.07 16.32 -14.09
N GLY A 258 -2.62 16.33 -15.32
CA GLY A 258 -4.03 16.02 -15.61
C GLY A 258 -5.08 16.74 -14.74
N ASP A 259 -6.10 15.98 -14.36
CA ASP A 259 -7.23 16.44 -13.55
C ASP A 259 -6.86 16.65 -12.07
N ALA A 260 -5.72 16.14 -11.60
CA ALA A 260 -5.27 16.34 -10.22
C ALA A 260 -4.88 17.80 -9.92
N ARG A 261 -4.68 18.65 -10.93
CA ARG A 261 -4.26 20.04 -10.75
C ARG A 261 -5.17 20.87 -9.86
N PHE A 262 -6.49 20.61 -9.86
CA PHE A 262 -7.43 21.40 -9.07
C PHE A 262 -7.43 21.04 -7.58
N TRP A 263 -6.84 19.90 -7.18
CA TRP A 263 -6.78 19.49 -5.77
C TRP A 263 -6.12 20.52 -4.87
N ARG A 264 -5.13 21.26 -5.39
CA ARG A 264 -4.45 22.35 -4.67
C ARG A 264 -5.38 23.48 -4.20
N TYR A 265 -6.55 23.62 -4.82
CA TYR A 265 -7.55 24.63 -4.48
C TYR A 265 -8.63 24.12 -3.53
N LEU A 266 -8.67 22.81 -3.27
CA LEU A 266 -9.61 22.20 -2.34
C LEU A 266 -9.00 22.21 -0.93
N SER A 267 -9.76 22.66 0.05
CA SER A 267 -9.42 22.58 1.48
C SER A 267 -10.70 22.66 2.30
N ASN A 268 -10.70 22.15 3.52
CA ASN A 268 -11.89 22.11 4.39
C ASN A 268 -13.11 21.46 3.73
N LEU A 269 -12.90 20.51 2.80
CA LEU A 269 -14.01 19.68 2.34
C LEU A 269 -14.48 18.81 3.51
N PRO A 270 -15.79 18.81 3.82
CA PRO A 270 -16.33 18.08 4.96
C PRO A 270 -16.32 16.57 4.70
N TYR A 271 -16.32 15.77 5.76
CA TYR A 271 -16.75 14.37 5.69
C TYR A 271 -17.65 14.04 6.90
N PRO A 272 -18.87 13.50 6.70
CA PRO A 272 -19.55 13.22 5.42
C PRO A 272 -19.77 14.45 4.53
N ALA A 273 -19.94 14.26 3.23
CA ALA A 273 -19.88 15.32 2.21
C ALA A 273 -20.93 16.43 2.41
N ASN A 274 -22.11 16.10 2.96
CA ASN A 274 -23.19 17.06 3.18
C ASN A 274 -23.29 17.56 4.63
N SER A 275 -22.21 17.45 5.42
CA SER A 275 -22.22 17.80 6.85
C SER A 275 -21.99 19.28 7.16
N VAL A 276 -21.68 20.10 6.15
CA VAL A 276 -21.53 21.56 6.29
C VAL A 276 -22.22 22.28 5.14
N ASP A 277 -22.42 23.59 5.30
CA ASP A 277 -23.02 24.42 4.26
C ASP A 277 -22.17 24.46 2.98
N LYS A 278 -22.83 24.18 1.84
CA LYS A 278 -22.21 24.14 0.52
C LYS A 278 -21.69 25.51 0.09
N ALA A 279 -22.40 26.60 0.41
CA ALA A 279 -21.98 27.93 0.01
C ALA A 279 -20.66 28.32 0.69
N ALA A 280 -20.51 28.04 1.99
CA ALA A 280 -19.27 28.26 2.73
C ALA A 280 -18.07 27.52 2.13
N VAL A 281 -18.25 26.26 1.72
CA VAL A 281 -17.17 25.46 1.08
C VAL A 281 -16.79 26.06 -0.27
N LEU A 282 -17.76 26.42 -1.11
CA LEU A 282 -17.49 27.00 -2.44
C LEU A 282 -16.85 28.39 -2.35
N GLU A 283 -17.14 29.15 -1.30
CA GLU A 283 -16.47 30.41 -1.01
C GLU A 283 -15.01 30.19 -0.61
N GLN A 284 -14.72 29.19 0.24
CA GLN A 284 -13.34 28.85 0.58
C GLN A 284 -12.53 28.41 -0.65
N VAL A 285 -13.11 27.59 -1.52
CA VAL A 285 -12.47 27.18 -2.79
C VAL A 285 -12.19 28.41 -3.67
N ALA A 286 -13.11 29.37 -3.72
CA ALA A 286 -12.89 30.63 -4.46
C ALA A 286 -11.71 31.41 -3.90
N ARG A 287 -11.66 31.60 -2.57
CA ARG A 287 -10.55 32.28 -1.90
C ARG A 287 -9.20 31.61 -2.17
N ASN A 288 -9.15 30.28 -2.17
CA ASN A 288 -7.93 29.54 -2.48
C ASN A 288 -7.46 29.78 -3.92
N VAL A 289 -8.37 29.78 -4.89
CA VAL A 289 -8.04 30.09 -6.28
C VAL A 289 -7.56 31.53 -6.41
N ASP A 290 -8.23 32.49 -5.78
CA ASP A 290 -7.87 33.92 -5.84
C ASP A 290 -6.50 34.19 -5.21
N ALA A 291 -6.15 33.47 -4.16
CA ALA A 291 -4.85 33.55 -3.51
C ALA A 291 -3.70 32.91 -4.30
N GLU A 292 -3.96 32.09 -5.32
CA GLU A 292 -2.90 31.42 -6.08
C GLU A 292 -2.13 32.44 -6.95
N PRO A 293 -0.81 32.57 -6.72
CA PRO A 293 0.03 33.49 -7.49
C PRO A 293 0.28 32.97 -8.90
N GLY A 294 0.60 33.86 -9.83
CA GLY A 294 1.07 33.49 -11.17
C GLY A 294 -0.01 33.02 -12.15
N LEU A 295 -1.30 32.98 -11.77
CA LEU A 295 -2.38 32.70 -12.71
C LEU A 295 -2.79 33.95 -13.50
N SER A 296 -2.81 33.84 -14.82
CA SER A 296 -3.52 34.80 -15.69
C SER A 296 -5.03 34.79 -15.41
N ALA A 297 -5.76 35.82 -15.84
CA ALA A 297 -7.21 35.91 -15.66
C ALA A 297 -7.96 34.68 -16.25
N SER A 298 -7.54 34.21 -17.44
CA SER A 298 -8.13 33.02 -18.07
C SER A 298 -7.86 31.75 -17.26
N GLN A 299 -6.63 31.54 -16.81
CA GLN A 299 -6.26 30.40 -15.97
C GLN A 299 -7.01 30.41 -14.64
N ARG A 300 -7.14 31.60 -14.01
CA ARG A 300 -7.90 31.77 -12.77
C ARG A 300 -9.38 31.42 -12.96
N GLY A 301 -9.99 31.89 -14.05
CA GLY A 301 -11.38 31.54 -14.39
C GLY A 301 -11.58 30.04 -14.62
N ALA A 302 -10.63 29.37 -15.30
CA ALA A 302 -10.68 27.92 -15.50
C ALA A 302 -10.50 27.14 -14.20
N ALA A 303 -9.52 27.53 -13.37
CA ALA A 303 -9.27 26.93 -12.05
C ALA A 303 -10.49 27.06 -11.14
N LEU A 304 -11.10 28.24 -11.09
CA LEU A 304 -12.29 28.52 -10.28
C LEU A 304 -13.47 27.62 -10.70
N ARG A 305 -13.75 27.52 -12.01
CA ARG A 305 -14.82 26.66 -12.52
C ARG A 305 -14.55 25.19 -12.20
N GLY A 306 -13.35 24.70 -12.47
CA GLY A 306 -12.98 23.30 -12.23
C GLY A 306 -13.06 22.93 -10.75
N ALA A 307 -12.46 23.74 -9.88
CA ALA A 307 -12.44 23.47 -8.44
C ALA A 307 -13.85 23.56 -7.81
N LYS A 308 -14.65 24.58 -8.18
CA LYS A 308 -16.05 24.67 -7.70
C LYS A 308 -16.93 23.54 -8.23
N ALA A 309 -16.76 23.13 -9.48
CA ALA A 309 -17.51 22.00 -10.04
C ALA A 309 -17.18 20.70 -9.30
N ALA A 310 -15.90 20.42 -9.07
CA ALA A 310 -15.46 19.25 -8.31
C ALA A 310 -15.97 19.26 -6.87
N ALA A 311 -15.85 20.40 -6.17
CA ALA A 311 -16.37 20.55 -4.81
C ALA A 311 -17.90 20.42 -4.77
N SER A 312 -18.64 21.04 -5.70
CA SER A 312 -20.09 20.90 -5.79
C SER A 312 -20.49 19.44 -6.00
N ALA A 313 -19.91 18.76 -6.98
CA ALA A 313 -20.21 17.37 -7.28
C ALA A 313 -19.96 16.46 -6.07
N TYR A 314 -18.89 16.70 -5.31
CA TYR A 314 -18.62 16.01 -4.06
C TYR A 314 -19.73 16.23 -3.02
N LEU A 315 -20.06 17.48 -2.72
CA LEU A 315 -21.06 17.82 -1.71
C LEU A 315 -22.45 17.27 -2.09
N ASP A 316 -22.81 17.39 -3.37
CA ASP A 316 -24.08 16.91 -3.93
C ASP A 316 -24.17 15.37 -3.96
N SER A 317 -23.03 14.68 -3.99
CA SER A 317 -23.00 13.20 -3.95
C SER A 317 -23.49 12.61 -2.63
N GLY A 318 -23.48 13.39 -1.55
CA GLY A 318 -23.80 12.90 -0.20
C GLY A 318 -22.86 11.79 0.27
N PHE A 319 -21.62 11.72 -0.25
CA PHE A 319 -20.67 10.66 0.09
C PHE A 319 -20.43 10.61 1.61
N GLY A 320 -20.48 9.40 2.17
CA GLY A 320 -20.29 9.14 3.60
C GLY A 320 -20.15 7.64 3.87
N ARG A 321 -20.31 7.22 5.13
CA ARG A 321 -20.15 5.82 5.56
C ARG A 321 -20.84 4.80 4.66
N ASN A 322 -22.10 5.07 4.27
CA ASN A 322 -22.88 4.14 3.45
C ASN A 322 -22.28 3.94 2.04
N ALA A 323 -21.59 4.94 1.47
CA ALA A 323 -20.90 4.79 0.20
C ALA A 323 -19.70 3.83 0.35
N ILE A 324 -18.89 4.01 1.40
CA ILE A 324 -17.77 3.11 1.74
C ILE A 324 -18.28 1.68 1.97
N TRP A 325 -19.35 1.52 2.76
CA TRP A 325 -19.98 0.21 2.99
C TRP A 325 -20.38 -0.47 1.67
N ARG A 326 -21.07 0.25 0.75
CA ARG A 326 -21.46 -0.31 -0.56
C ARG A 326 -20.25 -0.71 -1.41
N ASP A 327 -19.20 0.11 -1.40
CA ASP A 327 -17.98 -0.18 -2.15
C ASP A 327 -17.31 -1.46 -1.64
N PHE A 328 -17.13 -1.58 -0.32
CA PHE A 328 -16.53 -2.78 0.28
C PHE A 328 -17.43 -4.01 0.11
N ARG A 329 -18.75 -3.82 0.16
CA ARG A 329 -19.72 -4.88 -0.13
C ARG A 329 -19.55 -5.43 -1.54
N SER A 330 -19.28 -4.59 -2.53
CA SER A 330 -19.04 -5.05 -3.90
C SER A 330 -17.81 -5.95 -4.02
N VAL A 331 -16.74 -5.67 -3.25
CA VAL A 331 -15.54 -6.51 -3.15
C VAL A 331 -15.88 -7.85 -2.50
N VAL A 332 -16.66 -7.86 -1.41
CA VAL A 332 -17.13 -9.09 -0.76
C VAL A 332 -18.01 -9.93 -1.70
N ASP A 333 -18.85 -9.31 -2.50
CA ASP A 333 -19.67 -10.04 -3.47
C ASP A 333 -18.80 -10.65 -4.58
N TRP A 334 -17.72 -9.97 -4.98
CA TRP A 334 -16.71 -10.56 -5.87
C TRP A 334 -15.99 -11.74 -5.24
N THR A 335 -15.53 -11.66 -3.98
CA THR A 335 -14.85 -12.80 -3.35
C THR A 335 -15.73 -14.05 -3.33
N ARG A 336 -17.03 -13.89 -3.04
CA ARG A 336 -18.01 -14.99 -3.08
C ARG A 336 -18.16 -15.59 -4.46
N ARG A 337 -18.31 -14.78 -5.51
CA ARG A 337 -18.42 -15.25 -6.90
C ARG A 337 -17.13 -15.91 -7.39
N SER A 338 -15.99 -15.42 -6.92
CA SER A 338 -14.65 -15.85 -7.31
C SER A 338 -14.14 -17.06 -6.53
N GLY A 339 -14.82 -17.45 -5.43
CA GLY A 339 -14.36 -18.52 -4.53
C GLY A 339 -13.10 -18.14 -3.74
N VAL A 340 -12.88 -16.84 -3.51
CA VAL A 340 -11.73 -16.30 -2.78
C VAL A 340 -12.11 -16.10 -1.31
N ASP A 341 -11.23 -16.51 -0.39
CA ASP A 341 -11.41 -16.18 1.04
C ASP A 341 -11.23 -14.66 1.22
N PRO A 342 -12.20 -13.93 1.82
CA PRO A 342 -12.05 -12.52 2.16
C PRO A 342 -10.75 -12.17 2.89
N LYS A 343 -10.18 -13.10 3.66
CA LYS A 343 -8.89 -12.91 4.34
C LYS A 343 -7.68 -12.86 3.39
N ARG A 344 -7.87 -13.14 2.10
CA ARG A 344 -6.88 -12.98 1.03
C ARG A 344 -7.05 -11.66 0.28
N ILE A 345 -7.91 -10.77 0.77
CA ILE A 345 -8.01 -9.40 0.27
C ILE A 345 -7.11 -8.48 1.08
N LEU A 346 -6.34 -7.68 0.36
CA LEU A 346 -5.53 -6.59 0.87
C LEU A 346 -6.12 -5.26 0.38
N LEU A 347 -6.49 -4.38 1.30
CA LEU A 347 -6.60 -2.95 1.01
C LEU A 347 -5.17 -2.39 0.97
N GLY A 348 -4.53 -2.43 -0.20
CA GLY A 348 -3.10 -2.18 -0.37
C GLY A 348 -2.69 -0.75 -0.06
N GLU A 349 -3.62 0.18 -0.28
CA GLU A 349 -3.43 1.58 0.06
C GLU A 349 -4.75 2.26 0.40
N PHE A 350 -4.69 3.12 1.40
CA PHE A 350 -5.67 4.14 1.71
C PHE A 350 -5.01 5.22 2.55
N GLY A 351 -5.50 6.44 2.43
CA GLY A 351 -4.93 7.60 3.11
C GLY A 351 -5.74 8.85 2.84
N VAL A 352 -5.53 9.88 3.66
CA VAL A 352 -6.17 11.18 3.56
C VAL A 352 -5.14 12.23 3.88
N THR A 353 -5.09 13.30 3.09
CA THR A 353 -4.21 14.42 3.35
C THR A 353 -4.52 15.08 4.68
N ARG A 354 -3.49 15.54 5.36
CA ARG A 354 -3.58 16.41 6.53
C ARG A 354 -3.11 17.81 6.20
N THR A 355 -3.56 18.76 7.02
CA THR A 355 -2.97 20.10 7.02
C THR A 355 -1.59 20.02 7.67
N TYR A 356 -0.55 20.06 6.86
CA TYR A 356 0.85 20.02 7.30
C TYR A 356 1.75 20.65 6.22
N GLY A 357 2.77 21.40 6.62
CA GLY A 357 3.67 22.09 5.68
C GLY A 357 2.89 22.92 4.65
N PRO A 358 3.06 22.69 3.33
CA PRO A 358 2.34 23.41 2.28
C PRO A 358 0.92 22.87 2.03
N TYR A 359 0.56 21.71 2.58
CA TYR A 359 -0.73 21.07 2.32
C TYR A 359 -1.83 21.69 3.21
N ARG A 360 -3.00 21.95 2.62
CA ARG A 360 -4.19 22.45 3.32
C ARG A 360 -5.33 21.49 3.06
N ALA A 361 -5.69 20.70 4.07
CA ALA A 361 -6.67 19.64 3.95
C ALA A 361 -7.93 19.90 4.77
N SER A 362 -8.71 18.86 5.07
CA SER A 362 -9.85 18.94 5.98
C SER A 362 -9.40 19.03 7.44
N ASP A 363 -10.35 19.35 8.33
CA ASP A 363 -10.13 19.28 9.76
C ASP A 363 -9.82 17.84 10.21
N ASP A 364 -9.10 17.72 11.34
CA ASP A 364 -8.71 16.43 11.91
C ASP A 364 -9.92 15.53 12.21
N GLY A 365 -11.09 16.11 12.52
CA GLY A 365 -12.31 15.36 12.77
C GLY A 365 -12.84 14.69 11.50
N ALA A 366 -12.92 15.42 10.39
CA ALA A 366 -13.31 14.87 9.09
C ALA A 366 -12.32 13.79 8.61
N ARG A 367 -11.02 14.05 8.72
CA ARG A 367 -9.96 13.07 8.41
C ARG A 367 -10.11 11.80 9.25
N ALA A 368 -10.24 11.95 10.57
CA ALA A 368 -10.36 10.82 11.48
C ALA A 368 -11.62 9.98 11.22
N ARG A 369 -12.76 10.62 10.90
CA ARG A 369 -14.00 9.91 10.57
C ARG A 369 -13.85 9.06 9.31
N TRP A 370 -13.30 9.61 8.22
CA TRP A 370 -13.09 8.85 6.98
C TRP A 370 -12.13 7.67 7.19
N LEU A 371 -11.00 7.90 7.86
CA LEU A 371 -10.01 6.84 8.13
C LEU A 371 -10.58 5.74 9.02
N THR A 372 -11.32 6.12 10.06
CA THR A 372 -12.07 5.17 10.89
C THR A 372 -13.04 4.38 10.04
N ASP A 373 -13.74 5.07 9.13
CA ASP A 373 -14.79 4.41 8.39
C ASP A 373 -14.26 3.35 7.42
N VAL A 374 -13.22 3.70 6.66
CA VAL A 374 -12.51 2.77 5.77
C VAL A 374 -11.90 1.60 6.54
N ARG A 375 -11.16 1.86 7.63
CA ARG A 375 -10.56 0.78 8.43
C ARG A 375 -11.63 -0.17 8.97
N VAL A 376 -12.69 0.36 9.59
CA VAL A 376 -13.71 -0.47 10.22
C VAL A 376 -14.41 -1.34 9.17
N GLU A 377 -14.68 -0.81 7.96
CA GLU A 377 -15.21 -1.63 6.87
C GLU A 377 -14.21 -2.71 6.42
N ALA A 378 -12.91 -2.40 6.29
CA ALA A 378 -11.89 -3.40 5.97
C ALA A 378 -11.86 -4.53 7.01
N GLU A 379 -11.73 -4.17 8.30
CA GLU A 379 -11.64 -5.13 9.40
C GLU A 379 -12.92 -5.96 9.56
N ALA A 380 -14.11 -5.36 9.38
CA ALA A 380 -15.39 -6.06 9.46
C ALA A 380 -15.55 -7.16 8.39
N ASN A 381 -14.89 -7.00 7.24
CA ASN A 381 -14.90 -7.97 6.14
C ASN A 381 -13.68 -8.91 6.16
N GLY A 382 -12.81 -8.79 7.17
CA GLY A 382 -11.62 -9.62 7.33
C GLY A 382 -10.48 -9.26 6.38
N PHE A 383 -10.54 -8.09 5.73
CA PHE A 383 -9.50 -7.63 4.82
C PHE A 383 -8.27 -7.19 5.62
N ALA A 384 -7.09 -7.54 5.12
CA ALA A 384 -5.85 -6.88 5.52
C ALA A 384 -5.85 -5.45 4.98
N TRP A 385 -5.11 -4.54 5.61
CA TRP A 385 -4.94 -3.19 5.10
C TRP A 385 -3.53 -2.67 5.30
N ALA A 386 -3.06 -1.81 4.39
CA ALA A 386 -1.82 -1.07 4.52
C ALA A 386 -2.07 0.44 4.38
N LEU A 387 -1.64 1.19 5.41
CA LEU A 387 -1.74 2.65 5.41
C LEU A 387 -0.73 3.26 4.43
N TRP A 388 -1.20 4.19 3.59
CA TRP A 388 -0.33 5.08 2.83
C TRP A 388 -0.12 6.41 3.58
N ALA A 389 1.09 6.75 4.04
CA ALA A 389 2.33 5.97 4.12
C ALA A 389 3.07 6.33 5.42
N VAL A 390 4.15 5.63 5.79
CA VAL A 390 4.88 5.91 7.04
C VAL A 390 5.54 7.29 6.99
N THR A 391 6.28 7.57 5.93
CA THR A 391 7.00 8.83 5.68
C THR A 391 6.75 9.28 4.25
N GLY A 392 6.93 10.58 3.97
CA GLY A 392 7.01 11.07 2.60
C GLY A 392 6.22 12.34 2.35
N TYR A 393 6.37 12.83 1.12
CA TYR A 393 5.68 14.01 0.61
C TYR A 393 4.24 13.66 0.21
N GLY A 394 3.38 14.67 0.11
CA GLY A 394 1.96 14.50 -0.27
C GLY A 394 0.97 14.63 0.89
N GLY A 395 1.45 14.88 2.11
CA GLY A 395 0.61 15.25 3.25
C GLY A 395 -0.19 14.11 3.86
N MET A 396 0.10 12.84 3.53
CA MET A 396 -0.57 11.65 4.09
C MET A 396 0.30 10.86 5.09
N ALA A 397 1.52 11.33 5.35
CA ALA A 397 2.49 10.61 6.15
C ALA A 397 2.03 10.41 7.60
N LEU A 398 2.31 9.21 8.13
CA LEU A 398 2.05 8.86 9.53
C LEU A 398 2.98 9.60 10.48
N VAL A 399 4.25 9.81 10.12
CA VAL A 399 5.15 10.67 10.90
C VAL A 399 4.58 12.08 10.99
N GLU A 400 4.59 12.66 12.18
CA GLU A 400 4.04 14.00 12.42
C GLU A 400 4.87 15.09 11.72
N ARG A 401 6.18 14.86 11.58
CA ARG A 401 7.14 15.79 10.99
C ARG A 401 8.13 15.01 10.14
N ASP A 402 8.62 15.62 9.06
CA ASP A 402 9.47 14.93 8.06
C ASP A 402 10.80 14.42 8.65
N ASP A 403 11.33 15.11 9.67
CA ASP A 403 12.54 14.77 10.42
C ASP A 403 12.23 14.07 11.77
N GLY A 404 10.95 13.81 12.04
CA GLY A 404 10.46 13.25 13.29
C GLY A 404 10.31 11.74 13.25
N VAL A 405 10.26 11.16 14.45
CA VAL A 405 9.93 9.72 14.65
C VAL A 405 8.60 9.53 15.36
N ALA A 406 7.97 10.62 15.80
CA ALA A 406 6.63 10.61 16.40
C ALA A 406 5.56 10.49 15.31
N PHE A 407 4.46 9.82 15.65
CA PHE A 407 3.35 9.60 14.73
C PHE A 407 2.18 10.52 15.04
N ASP A 408 1.37 10.82 14.02
CA ASP A 408 0.13 11.56 14.16
C ASP A 408 -0.86 10.79 15.06
N PRO A 409 -1.16 11.29 16.27
CA PRO A 409 -2.04 10.59 17.20
C PRO A 409 -3.50 10.58 16.74
N VAL A 410 -3.92 11.51 15.87
CA VAL A 410 -5.26 11.50 15.26
C VAL A 410 -5.37 10.33 14.30
N GLN A 411 -4.37 10.14 13.45
CA GLN A 411 -4.32 9.05 12.49
C GLN A 411 -4.23 7.69 13.20
N LEU A 412 -3.38 7.55 14.22
CA LEU A 412 -3.29 6.30 15.00
C LEU A 412 -4.61 5.91 15.67
N ARG A 413 -5.30 6.87 16.31
CA ARG A 413 -6.62 6.62 16.93
C ARG A 413 -7.66 6.23 15.90
N ALA A 414 -7.71 6.92 14.75
CA ALA A 414 -8.64 6.58 13.68
C ALA A 414 -8.39 5.15 13.14
N LEU A 415 -7.11 4.75 13.10
CA LEU A 415 -6.68 3.41 12.72
C LEU A 415 -6.85 2.35 13.84
N GLY A 416 -7.42 2.71 14.99
CA GLY A 416 -7.60 1.76 16.10
C GLY A 416 -6.27 1.20 16.64
N LEU A 417 -5.19 1.97 16.48
CA LEU A 417 -3.85 1.64 16.94
C LEU A 417 -3.54 2.34 18.26
N ARG A 418 -2.47 1.89 18.92
CA ARG A 418 -1.97 2.52 20.16
C ARG A 418 -1.32 3.85 19.81
N ALA A 419 -1.88 4.95 20.33
CA ALA A 419 -1.41 6.32 20.14
C ALA A 419 -0.45 6.75 21.25
#